data_AF-A0A399E087-F1
#
_entry.id   AF-A0A399E087-F1
#
_cell.length_a   1.000
_cell.length_b   1.000
_cell.length_c   1.000
_cell.angle_alpha   90.00
_cell.angle_beta   90.00
_cell.angle_gamma   90.00
#
_symmetry.space_group_name_H-M   'P 1'
#
loop_
_entity.id
_entity.type
_entity.pdbx_description
1 polymer ?
#
loop_
_entity_poly.entity_id
_entity_poly.type
_entity_poly.pdbx_seq_one_letter_code
_entity_poly.pdbx_strand_id
1 'polypeptide(L)'
;MNLWLTLRNIRAYWIGKREGKKLSRKHASLAYLTPNPFPNELKERFARSMEANKYRYEQKRERLEVKLEGIRHERQALERVVGAMEPTPEAFAHIRALFGHWILVLIVFLAEIFYNKLAMDALGLTQLEAWVVALVATLAMFWMGHEAGNQYRKNKWVLTAVAPLALSLLLAWAFAFLRAAFTTQQVQILQLTLPTQYALPSLVILGTALVAFTFFLGYKSPTEHETLLKRYLDLLRRERLLKRRLQAFQFRTERRLGFLHAHYREEVAAYWRGFARAWPQWDPAPEFAGYVPPLETPPLRPLNLLEDEVNREGPAAVRAAS
;
A
#
# COMPACT_ATOMS: atom_id res chain seq x y z
N MET A 1 -28.49 -27.03 -25.18
CA MET A 1 -29.78 -26.55 -24.60
C MET A 1 -29.57 -26.27 -23.11
N ASN A 2 -29.76 -25.04 -22.64
CA ASN A 2 -29.34 -24.65 -21.30
C ASN A 2 -30.36 -25.11 -20.25
N LEU A 3 -30.02 -26.17 -19.50
CA LEU A 3 -30.87 -26.84 -18.50
C LEU A 3 -31.44 -25.88 -17.44
N TRP A 4 -30.71 -24.82 -17.16
CA TRP A 4 -31.11 -23.79 -16.21
C TRP A 4 -32.24 -22.89 -16.73
N LEU A 5 -32.24 -22.57 -18.03
CA LEU A 5 -33.29 -21.79 -18.69
C LEU A 5 -34.58 -22.60 -18.83
N THR A 6 -34.48 -23.90 -19.13
CA THR A 6 -35.65 -24.79 -19.20
C THR A 6 -36.28 -25.00 -17.83
N LEU A 7 -35.48 -25.22 -16.77
CA LEU A 7 -36.00 -25.32 -15.40
C LEU A 7 -36.63 -24.02 -14.89
N ARG A 8 -36.06 -22.86 -15.24
CA ARG A 8 -36.67 -21.54 -14.94
C ARG A 8 -38.01 -21.36 -15.64
N ASN A 9 -38.11 -21.74 -16.91
CA ASN A 9 -39.35 -21.65 -17.69
C ASN A 9 -40.42 -22.64 -17.19
N ILE A 10 -40.04 -23.85 -16.77
CA ILE A 10 -40.94 -24.84 -16.18
C ILE A 10 -41.44 -24.36 -14.81
N ARG A 11 -40.58 -23.76 -13.98
CA ARG A 11 -40.97 -23.19 -12.70
C ARG A 11 -41.91 -21.99 -12.85
N ALA A 12 -41.61 -21.08 -13.79
CA ALA A 12 -42.49 -19.96 -14.13
C ALA A 12 -43.85 -20.44 -14.66
N TYR A 13 -43.85 -21.50 -15.48
CA TYR A 13 -45.06 -22.15 -15.98
C TYR A 13 -45.89 -22.78 -14.85
N TRP A 14 -45.28 -23.42 -13.86
CA TRP A 14 -45.99 -24.07 -12.75
C TRP A 14 -46.51 -23.09 -11.69
N ILE A 15 -45.71 -22.08 -11.31
CA ILE A 15 -46.13 -21.03 -10.37
C ILE A 15 -47.29 -20.21 -10.97
N GLY A 16 -47.18 -19.84 -12.25
CA GLY A 16 -48.27 -19.17 -12.98
C GLY A 16 -49.54 -20.00 -13.14
N LYS A 17 -49.45 -21.35 -13.13
CA LYS A 17 -50.59 -22.24 -13.36
C LYS A 17 -51.37 -22.60 -12.08
N ARG A 18 -50.71 -22.67 -10.91
CA ARG A 18 -51.37 -23.03 -9.63
C ARG A 18 -51.86 -21.83 -8.82
N GLU A 19 -51.05 -20.79 -8.67
CA GLU A 19 -51.45 -19.57 -7.94
C GLU A 19 -52.22 -18.62 -8.87
N GLY A 20 -51.77 -18.51 -10.13
CA GLY A 20 -52.41 -17.67 -11.14
C GLY A 20 -53.83 -18.09 -11.49
N LYS A 21 -54.21 -19.37 -11.45
CA LYS A 21 -55.60 -19.79 -11.76
C LYS A 21 -56.63 -19.41 -10.69
N LYS A 22 -56.28 -19.44 -9.40
CA LYS A 22 -57.21 -19.05 -8.31
C LYS A 22 -57.25 -17.53 -8.11
N LEU A 23 -56.09 -16.86 -8.21
CA LEU A 23 -56.01 -15.38 -8.19
C LEU A 23 -56.68 -14.77 -9.44
N SER A 24 -56.38 -15.26 -10.65
CA SER A 24 -57.04 -14.75 -11.88
C SER A 24 -58.54 -14.98 -11.89
N ARG A 25 -59.05 -16.10 -11.34
CA ARG A 25 -60.51 -16.33 -11.24
C ARG A 25 -61.21 -15.33 -10.32
N LYS A 26 -60.61 -14.96 -9.17
CA LYS A 26 -61.16 -13.94 -8.26
C LYS A 26 -61.03 -12.52 -8.81
N HIS A 27 -59.93 -12.20 -9.48
CA HIS A 27 -59.70 -10.86 -10.03
C HIS A 27 -60.45 -10.60 -11.32
N ALA A 28 -60.71 -11.61 -12.14
CA ALA A 28 -61.43 -11.44 -13.40
C ALA A 28 -62.95 -11.29 -13.25
N SER A 29 -63.57 -11.84 -12.20
CA SER A 29 -64.97 -11.51 -11.88
C SER A 29 -65.15 -10.06 -11.40
N LEU A 30 -64.07 -9.39 -10.98
CA LEU A 30 -64.04 -7.99 -10.55
C LEU A 30 -63.38 -7.04 -11.58
N ALA A 31 -62.71 -7.58 -12.60
CA ALA A 31 -61.94 -6.82 -13.59
C ALA A 31 -62.80 -5.91 -14.48
N TYR A 32 -64.12 -6.12 -14.50
CA TYR A 32 -65.08 -5.22 -15.17
C TYR A 32 -65.45 -4.00 -14.33
N LEU A 33 -65.16 -4.00 -13.02
CA LEU A 33 -65.62 -2.97 -12.07
C LEU A 33 -64.48 -2.19 -11.42
N THR A 34 -63.27 -2.75 -11.30
CA THR A 34 -62.11 -2.08 -10.70
C THR A 34 -60.79 -2.43 -11.40
N PRO A 35 -59.84 -1.46 -11.47
CA PRO A 35 -58.53 -1.70 -12.04
C PRO A 35 -57.77 -2.74 -11.21
N ASN A 36 -57.11 -3.66 -11.91
CA ASN A 36 -56.36 -4.74 -11.32
C ASN A 36 -55.17 -4.21 -10.48
N PRO A 37 -55.09 -4.49 -9.18
CA PRO A 37 -54.05 -3.91 -8.32
C PRO A 37 -52.66 -4.55 -8.54
N PHE A 38 -52.60 -5.76 -9.10
CA PHE A 38 -51.38 -6.56 -9.12
C PHE A 38 -50.19 -5.90 -9.86
N PRO A 39 -50.34 -5.26 -11.05
CA PRO A 39 -49.23 -4.53 -11.68
C PRO A 39 -48.70 -3.37 -10.83
N ASN A 40 -49.57 -2.72 -10.06
CA ASN A 40 -49.18 -1.62 -9.15
C ASN A 40 -48.48 -2.17 -7.89
N GLU A 41 -48.95 -3.29 -7.33
CA GLU A 41 -48.25 -3.99 -6.25
C GLU A 41 -46.85 -4.46 -6.67
N LEU A 42 -46.70 -4.96 -7.90
CA LEU A 42 -45.40 -5.29 -8.48
C LEU A 42 -44.52 -4.04 -8.60
N LYS A 43 -45.07 -2.92 -9.11
CA LYS A 43 -44.35 -1.65 -9.20
C LYS A 43 -43.79 -1.24 -7.84
N GLU A 44 -44.61 -1.25 -6.79
CA GLU A 44 -44.17 -0.91 -5.43
C GLU A 44 -43.08 -1.85 -4.92
N ARG A 45 -43.22 -3.16 -5.14
CA ARG A 45 -42.22 -4.14 -4.72
C ARG A 45 -40.86 -3.90 -5.37
N PHE A 46 -40.83 -3.65 -6.68
CA PHE A 46 -39.60 -3.36 -7.40
C PHE A 46 -39.04 -1.97 -7.07
N ALA A 47 -39.89 -0.98 -6.82
CA ALA A 47 -39.48 0.34 -6.33
C ALA A 47 -38.76 0.23 -4.99
N ARG A 48 -39.35 -0.44 -3.99
CA ARG A 48 -38.70 -0.70 -2.69
C ARG A 48 -37.39 -1.47 -2.83
N SER A 49 -37.31 -2.41 -3.77
CA SER A 49 -36.07 -3.16 -4.04
C SER A 49 -34.97 -2.27 -4.64
N MET A 50 -35.32 -1.37 -5.55
CA MET A 50 -34.38 -0.43 -6.15
C MET A 50 -33.92 0.64 -5.15
N GLU A 51 -34.82 1.16 -4.32
CA GLU A 51 -34.50 2.07 -3.21
C GLU A 51 -33.56 1.42 -2.20
N ALA A 52 -33.82 0.17 -1.79
CA ALA A 52 -32.94 -0.57 -0.90
C ALA A 52 -31.54 -0.78 -1.49
N ASN A 53 -31.43 -1.01 -2.81
CA ASN A 53 -30.13 -1.12 -3.48
C ASN A 53 -29.42 0.23 -3.57
N LYS A 54 -30.15 1.31 -3.86
CA LYS A 54 -29.62 2.68 -3.85
C LYS A 54 -29.08 3.05 -2.46
N TYR A 55 -29.86 2.83 -1.41
CA TYR A 55 -29.46 3.12 -0.04
C TYR A 55 -28.18 2.37 0.36
N ARG A 56 -28.09 1.07 0.03
CA ARG A 56 -26.87 0.26 0.27
C ARG A 56 -25.68 0.76 -0.53
N TYR A 57 -25.91 1.29 -1.73
CA TYR A 57 -24.86 1.89 -2.54
C TYR A 57 -24.37 3.20 -1.92
N GLU A 58 -25.27 4.10 -1.53
CA GLU A 58 -24.93 5.39 -0.91
C GLU A 58 -24.11 5.20 0.38
N GLN A 59 -24.56 4.34 1.29
CA GLN A 59 -23.81 4.04 2.52
C GLN A 59 -22.39 3.51 2.26
N LYS A 60 -22.23 2.63 1.26
CA LYS A 60 -20.92 2.06 0.92
C LYS A 60 -20.03 3.07 0.20
N ARG A 61 -20.63 3.91 -0.63
CA ARG A 61 -19.96 4.98 -1.36
C ARG A 61 -19.39 6.00 -0.38
N GLU A 62 -20.18 6.52 0.55
CA GLU A 62 -19.74 7.50 1.56
C GLU A 62 -18.50 7.00 2.32
N ARG A 63 -18.52 5.73 2.76
CA ARG A 63 -17.37 5.11 3.44
C ARG A 63 -16.11 5.03 2.58
N LEU A 64 -16.26 4.88 1.26
CA LEU A 64 -15.14 4.84 0.32
C LEU A 64 -14.65 6.25 -0.03
N GLU A 65 -15.54 7.23 -0.10
CA GLU A 65 -15.22 8.65 -0.31
C GLU A 65 -14.46 9.23 0.88
N VAL A 66 -14.91 9.00 2.11
CA VAL A 66 -14.19 9.40 3.34
C VAL A 66 -12.77 8.81 3.38
N LYS A 67 -12.62 7.54 2.98
CA LYS A 67 -11.29 6.90 2.88
C LYS A 67 -10.41 7.53 1.79
N LEU A 68 -11.02 7.88 0.65
CA LEU A 68 -10.33 8.53 -0.46
C LEU A 68 -9.84 9.93 -0.03
N GLU A 69 -10.68 10.71 0.63
CA GLU A 69 -10.36 12.04 1.17
C GLU A 69 -9.22 11.96 2.19
N GLY A 70 -9.30 11.02 3.14
CA GLY A 70 -8.21 10.79 4.10
C GLY A 70 -6.87 10.51 3.42
N ILE A 71 -6.86 9.61 2.42
CA ILE A 71 -5.64 9.28 1.66
C ILE A 71 -5.16 10.48 0.84
N ARG A 72 -6.06 11.29 0.26
CA ARG A 72 -5.69 12.50 -0.47
C ARG A 72 -5.02 13.53 0.43
N HIS A 73 -5.55 13.75 1.64
CA HIS A 73 -4.93 14.64 2.61
C HIS A 73 -3.54 14.17 3.03
N GLU A 74 -3.38 12.88 3.34
CA GLU A 74 -2.07 12.29 3.67
C GLU A 74 -1.09 12.42 2.50
N ARG A 75 -1.54 12.16 1.28
CA ARG A 75 -0.73 12.29 0.06
C ARG A 75 -0.27 13.73 -0.14
N GLN A 76 -1.17 14.71 -0.06
CA GLN A 76 -0.84 16.13 -0.23
C GLN A 76 0.12 16.62 0.86
N ALA A 77 -0.05 16.15 2.10
CA ALA A 77 0.89 16.45 3.18
C ALA A 77 2.29 15.90 2.88
N LEU A 78 2.38 14.64 2.41
CA LEU A 78 3.64 14.01 2.04
C LEU A 78 4.26 14.63 0.77
N GLU A 79 3.45 15.07 -0.18
CA GLU A 79 3.91 15.71 -1.42
C GLU A 79 4.67 17.01 -1.15
N ARG A 80 4.18 17.82 -0.20
CA ARG A 80 4.87 19.04 0.25
C ARG A 80 6.23 18.73 0.90
N VAL A 81 6.31 17.63 1.65
CA VAL A 81 7.53 17.22 2.36
C VAL A 81 8.54 16.58 1.41
N VAL A 82 8.08 15.73 0.48
CA VAL A 82 8.92 15.03 -0.50
C VAL A 82 9.41 15.99 -1.58
N GLY A 83 8.57 16.91 -2.06
CA GLY A 83 8.95 17.87 -3.11
C GLY A 83 10.02 18.89 -2.70
N ALA A 84 10.26 19.06 -1.39
CA ALA A 84 11.25 19.98 -0.85
C ALA A 84 12.65 19.35 -0.64
N MET A 85 12.82 18.04 -0.83
CA MET A 85 14.06 17.33 -0.55
C MET A 85 14.78 16.91 -1.85
N GLU A 86 16.11 17.04 -1.86
CA GLU A 86 16.93 16.59 -2.98
C GLU A 86 16.85 15.07 -3.19
N PRO A 87 16.84 14.60 -4.46
CA PRO A 87 16.79 13.17 -4.76
C PRO A 87 17.99 12.45 -4.17
N THR A 88 17.73 11.36 -3.46
CA THR A 88 18.77 10.51 -2.89
C THR A 88 19.46 9.72 -4.01
N PRO A 89 20.81 9.63 -4.04
CA PRO A 89 21.51 8.83 -5.04
C PRO A 89 21.05 7.36 -4.98
N GLU A 90 20.77 6.77 -6.14
CA GLU A 90 20.04 5.49 -6.38
C GLU A 90 20.68 4.19 -5.84
N ALA A 91 21.67 4.27 -4.95
CA ALA A 91 22.58 3.17 -4.69
C ALA A 91 22.03 1.98 -3.85
N PHE A 92 20.76 1.97 -3.40
CA PHE A 92 20.18 0.88 -2.58
C PHE A 92 18.89 0.24 -3.13
N ALA A 93 18.71 0.21 -4.45
CA ALA A 93 17.57 -0.46 -5.05
C ALA A 93 17.52 -2.00 -4.81
N HIS A 94 18.59 -2.64 -4.34
CA HIS A 94 18.65 -4.10 -4.21
C HIS A 94 18.46 -4.62 -2.77
N ILE A 95 17.23 -5.07 -2.47
CA ILE A 95 16.81 -5.70 -1.21
C ILE A 95 17.66 -6.95 -0.85
N ARG A 96 18.21 -7.67 -1.84
CA ARG A 96 19.14 -8.81 -1.59
C ARG A 96 20.55 -8.37 -1.17
N ALA A 97 20.98 -7.18 -1.56
CA ALA A 97 22.26 -6.62 -1.11
C ALA A 97 22.18 -6.14 0.35
N LEU A 98 21.01 -5.71 0.81
CA LEU A 98 20.78 -5.27 2.20
C LEU A 98 21.07 -6.37 3.23
N PHE A 99 20.59 -7.60 3.03
CA PHE A 99 20.82 -8.68 4.00
C PHE A 99 22.29 -9.13 4.05
N GLY A 100 22.93 -9.29 2.88
CA GLY A 100 24.37 -9.57 2.81
C GLY A 100 25.23 -8.45 3.40
N HIS A 101 24.78 -7.20 3.25
CA HIS A 101 25.44 -6.03 3.82
C HIS A 101 25.41 -6.03 5.36
N TRP A 102 24.26 -6.29 5.98
CA TRP A 102 24.16 -6.35 7.45
C TRP A 102 25.01 -7.48 8.04
N ILE A 103 25.07 -8.64 7.37
CA ILE A 103 25.94 -9.74 7.79
C ILE A 103 27.41 -9.34 7.68
N LEU A 104 27.81 -8.71 6.58
CA LEU A 104 29.20 -8.25 6.39
C LEU A 104 29.58 -7.20 7.43
N VAL A 105 28.71 -6.23 7.72
CA VAL A 105 28.92 -5.24 8.77
C VAL A 105 29.07 -5.90 10.13
N LEU A 106 28.23 -6.89 10.46
CA LEU A 106 28.32 -7.63 11.71
C LEU A 106 29.66 -8.38 11.82
N ILE A 107 30.12 -9.04 10.75
CA ILE A 107 31.40 -9.75 10.71
C ILE A 107 32.56 -8.77 10.93
N VAL A 108 32.57 -7.65 10.19
CA VAL A 108 33.63 -6.62 10.32
C VAL A 108 33.60 -6.01 11.73
N PHE A 109 32.42 -5.76 12.29
CA PHE A 109 32.27 -5.23 13.65
C PHE A 109 32.81 -6.19 14.70
N LEU A 110 32.46 -7.48 14.62
CA LEU A 110 32.98 -8.50 15.52
C LEU A 110 34.51 -8.62 15.41
N ALA A 111 35.03 -8.69 14.18
CA ALA A 111 36.47 -8.72 13.95
C ALA A 111 37.18 -7.50 14.58
N GLU A 112 36.62 -6.31 14.43
CA GLU A 112 37.18 -5.08 14.98
C GLU A 112 37.17 -5.07 16.51
N ILE A 113 36.15 -5.65 17.17
CA ILE A 113 36.16 -5.84 18.63
C ILE A 113 37.33 -6.74 19.05
N PHE A 114 37.53 -7.87 18.38
CA PHE A 114 38.65 -8.77 18.68
C PHE A 114 40.00 -8.05 18.53
N TYR A 115 40.18 -7.28 17.46
CA TYR A 115 41.41 -6.52 17.23
C TYR A 115 41.59 -5.36 18.22
N ASN A 116 40.52 -4.68 18.63
CA ASN A 116 40.58 -3.64 19.67
C ASN A 116 40.89 -4.24 21.04
N LYS A 117 40.42 -5.46 21.32
CA LYS A 117 40.78 -6.19 22.53
C LYS A 117 42.28 -6.47 22.59
N LEU A 118 42.91 -6.88 21.48
CA LEU A 118 44.38 -7.07 21.41
C LEU A 118 45.15 -5.78 21.71
N ALA A 119 44.65 -4.62 21.28
CA ALA A 119 45.22 -3.34 21.65
C ALA A 119 45.07 -3.02 23.15
N MET A 120 43.95 -3.41 23.77
CA MET A 120 43.73 -3.23 25.21
C MET A 120 44.63 -4.13 26.06
N ASP A 121 44.98 -5.31 25.55
CA ASP A 121 45.94 -6.19 26.23
C ASP A 121 47.35 -5.55 26.32
N ALA A 122 47.76 -4.71 25.35
CA ALA A 122 49.02 -3.96 25.43
C ALA A 122 49.04 -2.92 26.56
N LEU A 123 47.85 -2.48 27.03
CA LEU A 123 47.72 -1.57 28.17
C LEU A 123 47.74 -2.30 29.52
N GLY A 124 47.81 -3.63 29.53
CA GLY A 124 47.85 -4.44 30.76
C GLY A 124 46.51 -4.49 31.51
N LEU A 125 45.40 -4.19 30.83
CA LEU A 125 44.06 -4.25 31.42
C LEU A 125 43.65 -5.70 31.77
N THR A 126 42.74 -5.85 32.73
CA THR A 126 42.16 -7.15 33.03
C THR A 126 41.32 -7.66 31.84
N GLN A 127 41.13 -8.98 31.71
CA GLN A 127 40.43 -9.56 30.56
C GLN A 127 39.02 -8.98 30.36
N LEU A 128 38.27 -8.75 31.43
CA LEU A 128 36.91 -8.20 31.36
C LEU A 128 36.93 -6.73 30.94
N GLU A 129 37.80 -5.92 31.53
CA GLU A 129 37.96 -4.50 31.18
C GLU A 129 38.38 -4.32 29.72
N ALA A 130 39.31 -5.16 29.24
CA ALA A 130 39.78 -5.12 27.85
C ALA A 130 38.63 -5.34 26.85
N TRP A 131 37.74 -6.30 27.13
CA TRP A 131 36.55 -6.56 26.30
C TRP A 131 35.54 -5.41 26.33
N VAL A 132 35.27 -4.86 27.52
CA VAL A 132 34.32 -3.75 27.68
C VAL A 132 34.82 -2.50 26.97
N VAL A 133 36.09 -2.13 27.18
CA VAL A 133 36.68 -0.94 26.56
C VAL A 133 36.79 -1.13 25.04
N ALA A 134 37.17 -2.31 24.57
CA ALA A 134 37.20 -2.63 23.13
C ALA A 134 35.82 -2.51 22.48
N LEU A 135 34.76 -3.00 23.13
CA LEU A 135 33.38 -2.88 22.66
C LEU A 135 32.97 -1.41 22.55
N VAL A 136 33.17 -0.63 23.62
CA VAL A 136 32.80 0.80 23.67
C VAL A 136 33.55 1.58 22.60
N ALA A 137 34.84 1.33 22.44
CA ALA A 137 35.66 2.00 21.44
C ALA A 137 35.25 1.66 20.00
N THR A 138 34.95 0.37 19.73
CA THR A 138 34.47 -0.07 18.41
C THR A 138 33.14 0.58 18.08
N LEU A 139 32.22 0.62 19.05
CA LEU A 139 30.92 1.25 18.89
C LEU A 139 31.04 2.77 18.65
N ALA A 140 31.89 3.45 19.43
CA ALA A 140 32.14 4.88 19.26
C ALA A 140 32.74 5.20 17.88
N MET A 141 33.72 4.43 17.42
CA MET A 141 34.37 4.62 16.12
C MET A 141 33.38 4.40 14.96
N PHE A 142 32.59 3.32 15.02
CA PHE A 142 31.56 3.04 14.01
C PHE A 142 30.46 4.10 14.00
N TRP A 143 29.97 4.50 15.18
CA TRP A 143 28.91 5.51 15.31
C TRP A 143 29.37 6.87 14.79
N MET A 144 30.56 7.32 15.16
CA MET A 144 31.08 8.61 14.76
C MET A 144 31.43 8.65 13.28
N GLY A 145 32.03 7.59 12.73
CA GLY A 145 32.23 7.50 11.28
C GLY A 145 30.90 7.56 10.52
N HIS A 146 29.92 6.78 10.95
CA HIS A 146 28.57 6.77 10.36
C HIS A 146 27.88 8.15 10.45
N GLU A 147 27.89 8.78 11.62
CA GLU A 147 27.23 10.07 11.82
C GLU A 147 27.96 11.18 11.06
N ALA A 148 29.29 11.14 10.96
CA ALA A 148 30.05 12.07 10.13
C ALA A 148 29.60 12.02 8.65
N GLY A 149 29.43 10.81 8.10
CA GLY A 149 28.93 10.62 6.74
C GLY A 149 27.50 11.13 6.54
N ASN A 150 26.62 10.87 7.53
CA ASN A 150 25.24 11.34 7.54
C ASN A 150 25.15 12.87 7.58
N GLN A 151 25.96 13.52 8.43
CA GLN A 151 26.01 14.98 8.57
C GLN A 151 26.67 15.65 7.36
N TYR A 152 27.69 15.02 6.79
CA TYR A 152 28.32 15.47 5.55
C TYR A 152 27.31 15.54 4.40
N ARG A 153 26.48 14.49 4.26
CA ARG A 153 25.39 14.47 3.27
C ARG A 153 24.32 15.55 3.51
N LYS A 154 24.04 15.90 4.77
CA LYS A 154 23.08 16.97 5.14
C LYS A 154 23.64 18.39 4.95
N ASN A 155 24.77 18.54 4.28
CA ASN A 155 25.42 19.82 4.02
C ASN A 155 25.78 20.60 5.32
N LYS A 156 26.00 19.89 6.44
CA LYS A 156 26.42 20.48 7.72
C LYS A 156 27.91 20.22 7.96
N TRP A 157 28.74 21.01 7.26
CA TRP A 157 30.15 20.71 7.03
C TRP A 157 31.07 20.92 8.23
N VAL A 158 30.86 21.96 9.04
CA VAL A 158 31.99 22.52 9.80
C VAL A 158 32.23 21.86 11.17
N LEU A 159 31.22 21.76 12.03
CA LEU A 159 31.39 21.18 13.39
C LEU A 159 30.78 19.78 13.52
N THR A 160 29.69 19.52 12.81
CA THR A 160 28.90 18.29 12.96
C THR A 160 29.42 17.12 12.13
N ALA A 161 30.13 17.37 11.03
CA ALA A 161 30.69 16.32 10.18
C ALA A 161 32.21 16.10 10.42
N VAL A 162 32.98 17.19 10.50
CA VAL A 162 34.45 17.12 10.63
C VAL A 162 34.89 16.61 12.01
N ALA A 163 34.25 17.06 13.10
CA ALA A 163 34.62 16.61 14.44
C ALA A 163 34.47 15.08 14.65
N PRO A 164 33.34 14.44 14.31
CA PRO A 164 33.22 12.98 14.45
C PRO A 164 34.11 12.20 13.48
N LEU A 165 34.38 12.72 12.28
CA LEU A 165 35.36 12.12 11.36
C LEU A 165 36.78 12.17 11.94
N ALA A 166 37.21 13.33 12.43
CA ALA A 166 38.52 13.50 13.02
C ALA A 166 38.71 12.60 14.25
N LEU A 167 37.69 12.51 15.12
CA LEU A 167 37.78 11.68 16.32
C LEU A 167 37.81 10.18 16.01
N SER A 168 37.04 9.72 15.02
CA SER A 168 37.10 8.33 14.57
C SER A 168 38.44 7.97 13.93
N LEU A 169 39.05 8.88 13.14
CA LEU A 169 40.40 8.69 12.61
C LEU A 169 41.47 8.66 13.70
N LEU A 170 41.41 9.58 14.68
CA LEU A 170 42.34 9.60 15.81
C LEU A 170 42.26 8.31 16.64
N LEU A 171 41.05 7.82 16.91
CA LEU A 171 40.87 6.53 17.56
C LEU A 171 41.48 5.39 16.73
N ALA A 172 41.18 5.32 15.43
CA ALA A 172 41.72 4.27 14.56
C ALA A 172 43.26 4.26 14.54
N TRP A 173 43.88 5.44 14.54
CA TRP A 173 45.33 5.56 14.61
C TRP A 173 45.87 5.13 15.97
N ALA A 174 45.29 5.61 17.07
CA ALA A 174 45.69 5.20 18.42
C ALA A 174 45.63 3.67 18.60
N PHE A 175 44.56 3.04 18.10
CA PHE A 175 44.43 1.59 18.10
C PHE A 175 45.45 0.89 17.21
N ALA A 176 45.79 1.44 16.05
CA ALA A 176 46.85 0.89 15.20
C ALA A 176 48.22 0.89 15.92
N PHE A 177 48.55 1.97 16.64
CA PHE A 177 49.77 2.04 17.46
C PHE A 177 49.75 1.03 18.61
N LEU A 178 48.64 0.91 19.33
CA LEU A 178 48.49 -0.06 20.43
C LEU A 178 48.59 -1.50 19.93
N ARG A 179 47.98 -1.82 18.78
CA ARG A 179 48.10 -3.14 18.14
C ARG A 179 49.54 -3.43 17.74
N ALA A 180 50.24 -2.46 17.15
CA ALA A 180 51.65 -2.62 16.81
C ALA A 180 52.50 -2.90 18.06
N ALA A 181 52.29 -2.13 19.14
CA ALA A 181 52.97 -2.33 20.41
C ALA A 181 52.69 -3.73 21.02
N PHE A 182 51.45 -4.20 20.95
CA PHE A 182 51.09 -5.56 21.37
C PHE A 182 51.86 -6.60 20.55
N THR A 183 51.87 -6.47 19.22
CA THR A 183 52.57 -7.43 18.36
C THR A 183 54.07 -7.47 18.63
N THR A 184 54.71 -6.32 18.90
CA THR A 184 56.13 -6.29 19.23
C THR A 184 56.42 -6.94 20.58
N GLN A 185 55.56 -6.73 21.58
CA GLN A 185 55.68 -7.39 22.89
C GLN A 185 55.51 -8.92 22.78
N GLN A 186 54.50 -9.38 22.04
CA GLN A 186 54.26 -10.81 21.85
C GLN A 186 55.39 -11.50 21.10
N VAL A 187 55.97 -10.85 20.09
CA VAL A 187 57.12 -11.39 19.35
C VAL A 187 58.35 -11.53 20.25
N GLN A 188 58.57 -10.59 21.17
CA GLN A 188 59.65 -10.69 22.17
C GLN A 188 59.42 -11.85 23.15
N ILE A 189 58.18 -12.04 23.61
CA ILE A 189 57.82 -13.12 24.55
C ILE A 189 57.93 -14.50 23.88
N LEU A 190 57.42 -14.62 22.65
CA LEU A 190 57.39 -15.88 21.89
C LEU A 190 58.70 -16.18 21.15
N GLN A 191 59.70 -15.31 21.25
CA GLN A 191 60.99 -15.42 20.57
C GLN A 191 60.85 -15.65 19.05
N LEU A 192 59.84 -15.03 18.45
CA LEU A 192 59.59 -15.11 17.01
C LEU A 192 60.41 -14.04 16.28
N THR A 193 60.47 -14.13 14.95
CA THR A 193 61.09 -13.09 14.13
C THR A 193 60.35 -11.77 14.27
N LEU A 194 61.10 -10.66 14.40
CA LEU A 194 60.57 -9.31 14.50
C LEU A 194 59.54 -9.01 13.38
N PRO A 195 58.43 -8.33 13.71
CA PRO A 195 57.43 -7.98 12.72
C PRO A 195 58.05 -7.10 11.62
N THR A 196 57.59 -7.28 10.39
CA THR A 196 58.09 -6.54 9.23
C THR A 196 57.88 -5.03 9.43
N GLN A 197 58.76 -4.20 8.85
CA GLN A 197 58.69 -2.74 8.90
C GLN A 197 57.33 -2.19 8.39
N TYR A 198 56.57 -3.01 7.66
CA TYR A 198 55.26 -2.71 7.11
C TYR A 198 54.08 -3.00 8.06
N ALA A 199 54.31 -3.58 9.24
CA ALA A 199 53.25 -3.93 10.19
C ALA A 199 52.47 -2.69 10.67
N LEU A 200 53.15 -1.65 11.12
CA LEU A 200 52.50 -0.41 11.56
C LEU A 200 51.76 0.33 10.42
N PRO A 201 52.39 0.61 9.26
CA PRO A 201 51.68 1.31 8.19
C PRO A 201 50.50 0.50 7.64
N SER A 202 50.57 -0.84 7.59
CA SER A 202 49.42 -1.66 7.18
C SER A 202 48.25 -1.57 8.17
N LEU A 203 48.51 -1.54 9.48
CA LEU A 203 47.48 -1.34 10.51
C LEU A 203 46.81 0.03 10.42
N VAL A 204 47.59 1.09 10.13
CA VAL A 204 47.05 2.45 9.92
C VAL A 204 46.20 2.52 8.65
N ILE A 205 46.63 1.89 7.55
CA ILE A 205 45.85 1.82 6.30
C ILE A 205 44.54 1.07 6.52
N LEU A 206 44.57 -0.05 7.24
CA LEU A 206 43.36 -0.81 7.57
C LEU A 206 42.40 0.00 8.44
N GLY A 207 42.91 0.67 9.47
CA GLY A 207 42.09 1.51 10.36
C GLY A 207 41.44 2.69 9.61
N THR A 208 42.20 3.37 8.74
CA THR A 208 41.67 4.46 7.91
C THR A 208 40.66 3.97 6.88
N ALA A 209 40.90 2.82 6.24
CA ALA A 209 39.95 2.21 5.32
C ALA A 209 38.63 1.83 6.03
N LEU A 210 38.70 1.36 7.28
CA LEU A 210 37.51 1.06 8.09
C LEU A 210 36.70 2.32 8.41
N VAL A 211 37.37 3.42 8.80
CA VAL A 211 36.70 4.73 9.01
C VAL A 211 36.09 5.26 7.71
N ALA A 212 36.79 5.13 6.57
CA ALA A 212 36.25 5.51 5.27
C ALA A 212 35.02 4.67 4.90
N PHE A 213 35.02 3.38 5.23
CA PHE A 213 33.88 2.49 5.02
C PHE A 213 32.68 2.90 5.88
N THR A 214 32.87 3.15 7.19
CA THR A 214 31.77 3.58 8.08
C THR A 214 31.23 4.96 7.71
N PHE A 215 32.11 5.89 7.30
CA PHE A 215 31.72 7.18 6.71
C PHE A 215 30.86 7.00 5.46
N PHE A 216 31.29 6.13 4.55
CA PHE A 216 30.53 5.85 3.34
C PHE A 216 29.16 5.26 3.66
N LEU A 217 29.05 4.37 4.64
CA LEU A 217 27.76 3.86 5.12
C LEU A 217 26.87 4.95 5.71
N GLY A 218 27.45 5.89 6.44
CA GLY A 218 26.79 7.09 6.94
C GLY A 218 26.19 7.94 5.83
N TYR A 219 27.04 8.29 4.87
CA TYR A 219 26.66 9.05 3.67
C TYR A 219 25.55 8.34 2.91
N LYS A 220 25.62 7.02 2.82
CA LYS A 220 24.70 6.18 2.06
C LYS A 220 23.45 5.73 2.82
N SER A 221 23.32 6.06 4.10
CA SER A 221 22.16 5.64 4.90
C SER A 221 20.84 6.09 4.27
N PRO A 222 19.78 5.24 4.26
CA PRO A 222 18.49 5.61 3.70
C PRO A 222 17.92 6.74 4.55
N THR A 223 17.80 7.91 3.94
CA THR A 223 17.20 9.08 4.60
C THR A 223 15.73 8.82 4.92
N GLU A 224 15.19 9.57 5.88
CA GLU A 224 13.75 9.70 6.09
C GLU A 224 13.01 9.94 4.76
N HIS A 225 13.63 10.65 3.81
CA HIS A 225 13.10 10.87 2.47
C HIS A 225 12.72 9.59 1.71
N GLU A 226 13.56 8.55 1.68
CA GLU A 226 13.22 7.30 0.97
C GLU A 226 12.04 6.60 1.61
N THR A 227 11.94 6.66 2.94
CA THR A 227 10.79 6.10 3.66
C THR A 227 9.52 6.91 3.40
N LEU A 228 9.63 8.23 3.31
CA LEU A 228 8.52 9.14 3.00
C LEU A 228 8.09 9.02 1.54
N LEU A 229 9.03 8.86 0.60
CA LEU A 229 8.79 8.63 -0.82
C LEU A 229 8.12 7.27 -1.04
N LYS A 230 8.57 6.21 -0.37
CA LYS A 230 7.88 4.90 -0.37
C LYS A 230 6.44 5.02 0.13
N ARG A 231 6.23 5.71 1.25
CA ARG A 231 4.89 5.98 1.79
C ARG A 231 4.03 6.78 0.80
N TYR A 232 4.58 7.80 0.17
CA TYR A 232 3.91 8.60 -0.86
C TYR A 232 3.48 7.74 -2.07
N LEU A 233 4.38 6.91 -2.59
CA LEU A 233 4.08 6.00 -3.70
C LEU A 233 3.00 4.96 -3.34
N ASP A 234 3.03 4.43 -2.11
CA ASP A 234 2.01 3.51 -1.62
C ASP A 234 0.64 4.19 -1.50
N LEU A 235 0.59 5.44 -1.03
CA LEU A 235 -0.65 6.22 -0.99
C LEU A 235 -1.20 6.50 -2.40
N LEU A 236 -0.34 6.84 -3.36
CA LEU A 236 -0.74 6.98 -4.77
C LEU A 236 -1.35 5.71 -5.35
N ARG A 237 -0.79 4.54 -5.01
CA ARG A 237 -1.34 3.23 -5.43
C ARG A 237 -2.70 2.98 -4.76
N ARG A 238 -2.82 3.24 -3.45
CA ARG A 238 -4.07 3.08 -2.70
C ARG A 238 -5.18 3.98 -3.22
N GLU A 239 -4.86 5.24 -3.53
CA GLU A 239 -5.81 6.20 -4.12
C GLU A 239 -6.34 5.68 -5.46
N ARG A 240 -5.45 5.26 -6.37
CA ARG A 240 -5.84 4.68 -7.67
C ARG A 240 -6.73 3.46 -7.51
N LEU A 241 -6.41 2.57 -6.57
CA LEU A 241 -7.22 1.39 -6.29
C LEU A 241 -8.61 1.74 -5.76
N LEU A 242 -8.71 2.74 -4.87
CA LEU A 242 -10.00 3.21 -4.36
C LEU A 242 -10.85 3.88 -5.44
N LYS A 243 -10.26 4.72 -6.29
CA LYS A 243 -10.94 5.31 -7.46
C LYS A 243 -11.52 4.22 -8.38
N ARG A 244 -10.71 3.21 -8.72
CA ARG A 244 -11.18 2.06 -9.52
C ARG A 244 -12.28 1.27 -8.83
N ARG A 245 -12.18 1.06 -7.51
CA ARG A 245 -13.22 0.37 -6.73
C ARG A 245 -14.54 1.15 -6.72
N LEU A 246 -14.49 2.47 -6.57
CA LEU A 246 -15.66 3.36 -6.64
C LEU A 246 -16.35 3.28 -8.02
N GLN A 247 -15.58 3.39 -9.10
CA GLN A 247 -16.10 3.25 -10.48
C GLN A 247 -16.74 1.88 -10.71
N ALA A 248 -16.03 0.81 -10.35
CA ALA A 248 -16.56 -0.55 -10.49
C ALA A 248 -17.83 -0.77 -9.65
N PHE A 249 -17.92 -0.14 -8.48
CA PHE A 249 -19.07 -0.24 -7.60
C PHE A 249 -20.30 0.52 -8.14
N GLN A 250 -20.10 1.71 -8.71
CA GLN A 250 -21.17 2.42 -9.42
C GLN A 250 -21.69 1.60 -10.60
N PHE A 251 -20.80 1.13 -11.47
CA PHE A 251 -21.16 0.35 -12.65
C PHE A 251 -21.93 -0.93 -12.31
N ARG A 252 -21.53 -1.64 -11.25
CA ARG A 252 -22.26 -2.83 -10.76
C ARG A 252 -23.66 -2.49 -10.27
N THR A 253 -23.82 -1.34 -9.60
CA THR A 253 -25.12 -0.88 -9.09
C THR A 253 -26.03 -0.47 -10.23
N GLU A 254 -25.53 0.28 -11.21
CA GLU A 254 -26.27 0.66 -12.42
C GLU A 254 -26.77 -0.57 -13.19
N ARG A 255 -25.88 -1.56 -13.42
CA ARG A 255 -26.27 -2.83 -14.03
C ARG A 255 -27.36 -3.56 -13.24
N ARG A 256 -27.28 -3.53 -11.91
CA ARG A 256 -28.27 -4.18 -11.05
C ARG A 256 -29.63 -3.46 -11.09
N LEU A 257 -29.64 -2.13 -11.09
CA LEU A 257 -30.87 -1.35 -11.27
C LEU A 257 -31.47 -1.58 -12.65
N GLY A 258 -30.66 -1.57 -13.71
CA GLY A 258 -31.10 -1.91 -15.06
C GLY A 258 -31.67 -3.33 -15.18
N PHE A 259 -31.04 -4.31 -14.52
CA PHE A 259 -31.54 -5.68 -14.46
C PHE A 259 -32.90 -5.76 -13.73
N LEU A 260 -33.05 -5.09 -12.58
CA LEU A 260 -34.33 -5.08 -11.85
C LEU A 260 -35.46 -4.43 -12.66
N HIS A 261 -35.15 -3.34 -13.35
CA HIS A 261 -36.11 -2.66 -14.22
C HIS A 261 -36.51 -3.54 -15.43
N ALA A 262 -35.56 -4.25 -16.04
CA ALA A 262 -35.86 -5.22 -17.10
C ALA A 262 -36.70 -6.39 -16.57
N HIS A 263 -36.36 -6.92 -15.40
CA HIS A 263 -37.09 -8.02 -14.77
C HIS A 263 -38.53 -7.64 -14.40
N TYR A 264 -38.74 -6.42 -13.92
CA TYR A 264 -40.08 -5.87 -13.70
C TYR A 264 -40.93 -5.90 -14.98
N ARG A 265 -40.38 -5.43 -16.11
CA ARG A 265 -41.08 -5.48 -17.41
C ARG A 265 -41.42 -6.90 -17.84
N GLU A 266 -40.51 -7.85 -17.63
CA GLU A 266 -40.74 -9.26 -17.93
C GLU A 266 -41.85 -9.88 -17.06
N GLU A 267 -41.87 -9.59 -15.76
CA GLU A 267 -42.88 -10.09 -14.82
C GLU A 267 -44.27 -9.53 -15.14
N VAL A 268 -44.37 -8.22 -15.43
CA VAL A 268 -45.63 -7.59 -15.86
C VAL A 268 -46.10 -8.17 -17.21
N ALA A 269 -45.19 -8.38 -18.17
CA ALA A 269 -45.55 -9.01 -19.44
C ALA A 269 -45.94 -10.49 -19.29
N ALA A 270 -45.32 -11.22 -18.35
CA ALA A 270 -45.69 -12.60 -18.05
C ALA A 270 -47.06 -12.68 -17.37
N TYR A 271 -47.35 -11.74 -16.48
CA TYR A 271 -48.66 -11.57 -15.88
C TYR A 271 -49.75 -11.39 -16.94
N TRP A 272 -49.57 -10.41 -17.84
CA TRP A 272 -50.54 -10.15 -18.91
C TRP A 272 -50.70 -11.33 -19.89
N ARG A 273 -49.62 -12.03 -20.23
CA ARG A 273 -49.70 -13.26 -21.04
C ARG A 273 -50.46 -14.38 -20.34
N GLY A 274 -50.28 -14.53 -19.02
CA GLY A 274 -51.00 -15.51 -18.21
C GLY A 274 -52.49 -15.15 -18.09
N PHE A 275 -52.78 -13.86 -17.93
CA PHE A 275 -54.12 -13.31 -17.86
C PHE A 275 -54.89 -13.55 -19.17
N ALA A 276 -54.33 -13.16 -20.32
CA ALA A 276 -54.94 -13.35 -21.64
C ALA A 276 -55.22 -14.83 -21.96
N ARG A 277 -54.33 -15.75 -21.54
CA ARG A 277 -54.56 -17.20 -21.71
C ARG A 277 -55.68 -17.75 -20.83
N ALA A 278 -55.88 -17.18 -19.65
CA ALA A 278 -56.93 -17.61 -18.75
C ALA A 278 -58.32 -17.08 -19.17
N TRP A 279 -58.36 -16.00 -19.95
CA TRP A 279 -59.57 -15.29 -20.35
C TRP A 279 -59.55 -14.93 -21.85
N PRO A 280 -59.74 -15.91 -22.76
CA PRO A 280 -59.60 -15.70 -24.20
C PRO A 280 -60.73 -14.89 -24.86
N GLN A 281 -61.88 -14.74 -24.21
CA GLN A 281 -63.05 -13.96 -24.69
C GLN A 281 -63.17 -12.60 -23.99
N TRP A 282 -62.14 -12.18 -23.25
CA TRP A 282 -62.14 -10.92 -22.52
C TRP A 282 -61.79 -9.77 -23.46
N ASP A 283 -62.68 -8.77 -23.54
CA ASP A 283 -62.54 -7.57 -24.38
C ASP A 283 -62.35 -6.34 -23.46
N PRO A 284 -61.13 -6.08 -22.96
CA PRO A 284 -60.86 -4.96 -22.08
C PRO A 284 -60.88 -3.63 -22.84
N ALA A 285 -61.16 -2.52 -22.13
CA ALA A 285 -60.87 -1.20 -22.67
C ALA A 285 -59.37 -1.10 -23.02
N PRO A 286 -59.00 -0.39 -24.11
CA PRO A 286 -57.63 -0.36 -24.62
C PRO A 286 -56.59 0.15 -23.62
N GLU A 287 -57.01 0.90 -22.60
CA GLU A 287 -56.18 1.38 -21.50
C GLU A 287 -55.69 0.28 -20.55
N PHE A 288 -56.35 -0.88 -20.52
CA PHE A 288 -56.05 -1.98 -19.59
C PHE A 288 -55.23 -3.11 -20.22
N ALA A 289 -55.29 -3.29 -21.53
CA ALA A 289 -54.57 -4.36 -22.21
C ALA A 289 -53.06 -4.06 -22.27
N GLY A 290 -52.27 -4.80 -21.48
CA GLY A 290 -50.82 -4.68 -21.53
C GLY A 290 -50.26 -3.41 -20.88
N TYR A 291 -51.04 -2.74 -20.03
CA TYR A 291 -50.56 -1.60 -19.25
C TYR A 291 -49.37 -2.00 -18.38
N VAL A 292 -48.24 -1.33 -18.57
CA VAL A 292 -47.06 -1.44 -17.73
C VAL A 292 -46.94 -0.14 -16.94
N PRO A 293 -47.23 -0.15 -15.62
CA PRO A 293 -47.04 1.04 -14.80
C PRO A 293 -45.60 1.57 -14.94
N PRO A 294 -45.41 2.89 -15.17
CA PRO A 294 -44.07 3.44 -15.31
C PRO A 294 -43.33 3.30 -13.97
N LEU A 295 -42.13 2.73 -14.05
CA LEU A 295 -41.22 2.53 -12.93
C LEU A 295 -39.93 3.31 -13.20
N GLU A 296 -39.73 4.39 -12.48
CA GLU A 296 -38.54 5.22 -12.62
C GLU A 296 -37.35 4.56 -11.92
N THR A 297 -36.20 4.51 -12.61
CA THR A 297 -34.95 4.09 -11.99
C THR A 297 -34.42 5.23 -11.13
N PRO A 298 -34.20 5.02 -9.82
CA PRO A 298 -33.76 6.09 -8.96
C PRO A 298 -32.35 6.55 -9.38
N PRO A 299 -32.12 7.87 -9.57
CA PRO A 299 -30.83 8.36 -10.02
C PRO A 299 -29.76 8.12 -8.94
N LEU A 300 -28.59 7.67 -9.39
CA LEU A 300 -27.38 7.61 -8.57
C LEU A 300 -26.68 8.97 -8.66
N ARG A 301 -26.14 9.46 -7.53
CA ARG A 301 -25.32 10.68 -7.52
C ARG A 301 -24.08 10.47 -8.42
N PRO A 302 -23.69 11.44 -9.27
CA PRO A 302 -22.53 11.30 -10.14
C PRO A 302 -21.22 11.13 -9.33
N LEU A 303 -20.23 10.46 -9.93
CA LEU A 303 -18.87 10.38 -9.42
C LEU A 303 -18.10 11.63 -9.86
N ASN A 304 -17.83 12.55 -8.92
CA ASN A 304 -16.93 13.68 -9.16
C ASN A 304 -15.46 13.19 -9.10
N LEU A 305 -15.04 12.45 -10.13
CA LEU A 305 -13.66 11.95 -10.25
C LEU A 305 -12.80 12.79 -11.21
N LEU A 306 -13.41 13.75 -11.92
CA LEU A 306 -12.81 14.45 -13.06
C LEU A 306 -11.94 15.66 -12.69
N GLU A 307 -11.99 16.16 -11.46
CA GLU A 307 -11.22 17.37 -11.08
C GLU A 307 -9.72 17.11 -10.90
N ASP A 308 -9.25 15.86 -10.88
CA ASP A 308 -7.83 15.54 -10.60
C ASP A 308 -6.96 15.29 -11.85
N GLU A 309 -7.53 15.18 -13.06
CA GLU A 309 -6.71 14.93 -14.27
C GLU A 309 -6.07 16.18 -14.87
N VAL A 310 -6.56 17.37 -14.49
CA VAL A 310 -6.01 18.65 -14.97
C VAL A 310 -4.74 19.06 -14.20
N ASN A 311 -4.51 18.51 -13.00
CA ASN A 311 -3.28 18.72 -12.20
C ASN A 311 -2.20 17.65 -12.45
N ARG A 312 -2.13 17.07 -13.66
CA ARG A 312 -1.07 16.12 -14.07
C ARG A 312 0.31 16.77 -14.27
N GLU A 313 0.51 17.99 -13.80
CA GLU A 313 1.84 18.60 -13.64
C GLU A 313 2.34 18.37 -12.21
N GLY A 314 2.59 17.10 -11.88
CA GLY A 314 3.41 16.77 -10.71
C GLY A 314 4.86 17.25 -10.91
N PRO A 315 5.60 17.56 -9.84
CA PRO A 315 6.95 18.10 -9.91
C PRO A 315 7.87 17.20 -10.76
N ALA A 316 8.77 17.83 -11.52
CA ALA A 316 9.64 17.21 -12.52
C ALA A 316 10.38 15.94 -12.05
N ALA A 317 10.59 15.78 -10.73
CA ALA A 317 11.17 14.60 -10.11
C ALA A 317 10.44 13.27 -10.42
N VAL A 318 9.13 13.30 -10.70
CA VAL A 318 8.37 12.06 -11.04
C VAL A 318 8.57 11.65 -12.50
N ARG A 319 8.97 12.57 -13.40
CA ARG A 319 9.26 12.23 -14.81
C ARG A 319 10.58 11.47 -15.00
N ALA A 320 11.50 11.55 -14.04
CA ALA A 320 12.80 10.89 -14.12
C ALA A 320 12.78 9.41 -13.68
N ALA A 321 11.71 8.98 -13.01
CA ALA A 321 11.59 7.64 -12.40
C ALA A 321 10.60 6.70 -13.12
N SER A 322 10.09 7.10 -14.30
CA SER A 322 9.23 6.29 -15.17
C SER A 322 9.95 5.88 -16.45
#